data_AF-A0A7J7QHF6-F1
#
_entry.id   AF-A0A7J7QHF6-F1
#
_cell.length_a   1.000
_cell.length_b   1.000
_cell.length_c   1.000
_cell.angle_alpha   90.00
_cell.angle_beta   90.00
_cell.angle_gamma   90.00
#
_symmetry.space_group_name_H-M   'P 1'
#
loop_
_entity.id
_entity.type
_entity.pdbx_description
1 polymer ?
#
loop_
_entity_poly.entity_id
_entity_poly.type
_entity_poly.pdbx_seq_one_letter_code
_entity_poly.pdbx_strand_id
1 'polypeptide(L)'
;MLQTLFSYPVLVKSSVFRFRHFDLAHGKCAQKMGTDSMLLGAWAQPPPDPQTVLDVGTGTGVLALMMAQKTQHSRAAVHAIDIDAAAYQQAADNFAASPWPDRLLLAHTSFQDWAAATPCKYDLIISNPPFFLRSSKPDRSARAAARHADDVLPFAQLAAGAAALLQPSGRLCLILPAFEGQRFVCEAVQHGLLLTRSLRVFTRAQDEEAKRHIMQFELAEHRCSTAARHQQEQADGLTSSSSLIDRLVVMQKVVNPVSGRQQQLYSQQYQQLTADFHHPSIFKPIITINAKDDSCQQQ
;
A
#
# COMPACT_ATOMS: atom_id res chain seq x y z
N MET A 1 -20.53 -54.75 -2.73
CA MET A 1 -21.22 -53.52 -3.20
C MET A 1 -20.61 -52.36 -2.43
N LEU A 2 -19.53 -51.81 -2.97
CA LEU A 2 -18.73 -50.71 -2.42
C LEU A 2 -19.38 -49.38 -2.80
N GLN A 3 -19.49 -48.44 -1.85
CA GLN A 3 -18.82 -47.13 -1.91
C GLN A 3 -19.31 -46.22 -0.78
N THR A 4 -18.46 -46.11 0.24
CA THR A 4 -18.47 -45.04 1.24
C THR A 4 -17.94 -43.77 0.57
N LEU A 5 -18.79 -42.75 0.40
CA LEU A 5 -18.37 -41.44 -0.09
C LEU A 5 -17.65 -40.69 1.05
N PHE A 6 -16.32 -40.81 1.09
CA PHE A 6 -15.47 -39.86 1.79
C PHE A 6 -15.54 -38.52 1.05
N SER A 7 -16.26 -37.56 1.64
CA SER A 7 -16.18 -36.17 1.23
C SER A 7 -14.80 -35.64 1.65
N TYR A 8 -13.88 -35.56 0.70
CA TYR A 8 -12.60 -34.90 0.90
C TYR A 8 -12.87 -33.41 1.17
N PRO A 9 -12.38 -32.82 2.27
CA PRO A 9 -12.46 -31.38 2.45
C PRO A 9 -11.66 -30.73 1.32
N VAL A 10 -12.35 -29.93 0.51
CA VAL A 10 -11.74 -29.01 -0.44
C VAL A 10 -10.73 -28.19 0.34
N LEU A 11 -9.45 -28.33 0.00
CA LEU A 11 -8.35 -27.54 0.55
C LEU A 11 -8.62 -26.05 0.30
N VAL A 12 -9.23 -25.37 1.27
CA VAL A 12 -9.36 -23.91 1.26
C VAL A 12 -7.96 -23.35 1.43
N LYS A 13 -7.37 -22.88 0.33
CA LYS A 13 -6.13 -22.08 0.32
C LYS A 13 -6.33 -20.95 1.35
N SER A 14 -5.50 -20.88 2.40
CA SER A 14 -5.76 -20.00 3.55
C SER A 14 -6.09 -18.58 3.10
N SER A 15 -7.29 -18.10 3.45
CA SER A 15 -7.80 -16.76 3.12
C SER A 15 -7.26 -15.67 4.05
N VAL A 16 -6.25 -15.99 4.86
CA VAL A 16 -5.68 -15.12 5.89
C VAL A 16 -4.20 -14.90 5.59
N PHE A 17 -3.79 -13.64 5.52
CA PHE A 17 -2.40 -13.20 5.50
C PHE A 17 -2.01 -12.76 6.91
N ARG A 18 -0.93 -13.32 7.45
CA ARG A 18 -0.45 -12.97 8.80
C ARG A 18 0.57 -11.85 8.76
N PHE A 19 0.22 -10.71 9.34
CA PHE A 19 1.17 -9.65 9.65
C PHE A 19 1.85 -9.93 10.99
N ARG A 20 2.87 -9.14 11.31
CA ARG A 20 3.56 -9.25 12.60
C ARG A 20 2.65 -9.01 13.80
N HIS A 21 1.67 -8.11 13.67
CA HIS A 21 0.84 -7.64 14.78
C HIS A 21 -0.67 -7.88 14.60
N PHE A 22 -1.11 -8.35 13.43
CA PHE A 22 -2.51 -8.63 13.15
C PHE A 22 -2.65 -9.69 12.05
N ASP A 23 -3.81 -10.33 11.98
CA ASP A 23 -4.17 -11.23 10.88
C ASP A 23 -5.14 -10.51 9.93
N LEU A 24 -5.00 -10.75 8.63
CA LEU A 24 -5.81 -10.12 7.60
C LEU A 24 -6.56 -11.18 6.80
N ALA A 25 -7.87 -11.30 7.01
CA ALA A 25 -8.72 -12.08 6.13
C ALA A 25 -9.00 -11.30 4.83
N HIS A 26 -8.93 -11.98 3.69
CA HIS A 26 -9.09 -11.38 2.36
C HIS A 26 -9.90 -12.30 1.42
N GLY A 27 -10.86 -13.02 2.00
CA GLY A 27 -11.68 -14.01 1.29
C GLY A 27 -12.88 -13.42 0.56
N LYS A 28 -13.43 -12.30 1.06
CA LYS A 28 -14.66 -11.67 0.54
C LYS A 28 -14.39 -10.52 -0.47
N CYS A 29 -13.17 -9.99 -0.53
CA CYS A 29 -12.81 -8.90 -1.45
C CYS A 29 -12.40 -9.43 -2.83
N ALA A 30 -12.80 -8.72 -3.89
CA ALA A 30 -12.33 -8.99 -5.25
C ALA A 30 -10.81 -8.81 -5.39
N GLN A 31 -10.25 -7.76 -4.77
CA GLN A 31 -8.82 -7.52 -4.69
C GLN A 31 -8.25 -8.11 -3.41
N LYS A 32 -7.42 -9.16 -3.55
CA LYS A 32 -6.69 -9.76 -2.43
C LYS A 32 -5.53 -8.86 -2.00
N MET A 33 -5.02 -9.09 -0.79
CA MET A 33 -3.79 -8.48 -0.31
C MET A 33 -2.67 -8.71 -1.35
N GLY A 34 -2.05 -7.61 -1.78
CA GLY A 34 -0.96 -7.61 -2.74
C GLY A 34 0.23 -6.80 -2.27
N THR A 35 1.33 -6.88 -3.02
CA THR A 35 2.57 -6.16 -2.75
C THR A 35 2.35 -4.65 -2.69
N ASP A 36 1.42 -4.11 -3.47
CA ASP A 36 1.16 -2.67 -3.57
C ASP A 36 0.71 -2.06 -2.24
N SER A 37 -0.28 -2.67 -1.56
CA SER A 37 -0.73 -2.19 -0.24
C SER A 37 0.35 -2.36 0.83
N MET A 38 1.11 -3.46 0.80
CA MET A 38 2.23 -3.67 1.72
C MET A 38 3.30 -2.58 1.55
N LEU A 39 3.67 -2.28 0.30
CA LEU A 39 4.66 -1.24 -0.01
C LEU A 39 4.17 0.14 0.39
N LEU A 40 2.93 0.49 0.04
CA LEU A 40 2.35 1.79 0.35
C LEU A 40 2.24 1.98 1.88
N GLY A 41 1.66 1.04 2.62
CA GLY A 41 1.52 1.18 4.07
C GLY A 41 2.87 1.19 4.80
N ALA A 42 3.86 0.45 4.29
CA ALA A 42 5.22 0.48 4.83
C ALA A 42 5.93 1.82 4.57
N TRP A 43 5.83 2.33 3.35
CA TRP A 43 6.51 3.56 2.91
C TRP A 43 5.85 4.84 3.42
N ALA A 44 4.51 4.90 3.43
CA ALA A 44 3.76 6.09 3.82
C ALA A 44 4.08 6.46 5.27
N GLN A 45 4.51 7.69 5.52
CA GLN A 45 4.83 8.17 6.85
C GLN A 45 3.78 9.18 7.29
N PRO A 46 2.93 8.82 8.27
CA PRO A 46 2.08 9.80 8.94
C PRO A 46 2.93 10.98 9.47
N PRO A 47 2.35 12.18 9.61
CA PRO A 47 2.98 13.26 10.38
C PRO A 47 3.38 12.81 11.80
N PRO A 48 4.23 13.55 12.53
CA PRO A 48 4.72 13.13 13.85
C PRO A 48 3.62 12.87 14.89
N ASP A 49 2.56 13.67 14.90
CA ASP A 49 1.43 13.52 15.84
C ASP A 49 0.08 13.61 15.11
N PRO A 50 -0.24 12.61 14.26
CA PRO A 50 -1.45 12.63 13.46
C PRO A 50 -2.66 12.35 14.36
N GLN A 51 -3.74 13.09 14.16
CA GLN A 51 -4.99 12.90 14.87
C GLN A 51 -6.00 12.11 14.02
N THR A 52 -5.93 12.25 12.70
CA THR A 52 -6.93 11.72 11.77
C THR A 52 -6.29 11.17 10.49
N VAL A 53 -6.68 9.96 10.11
CA VAL A 53 -6.26 9.29 8.88
C VAL A 53 -7.49 8.85 8.09
N LEU A 54 -7.47 8.99 6.77
CA LEU A 54 -8.50 8.46 5.86
C LEU A 54 -7.89 7.42 4.91
N ASP A 55 -8.44 6.21 4.90
CA ASP A 55 -8.15 5.16 3.92
C ASP A 55 -9.28 5.10 2.86
N VAL A 56 -8.96 5.53 1.64
CA VAL A 56 -9.93 5.63 0.53
C VAL A 56 -9.86 4.37 -0.33
N GLY A 57 -10.98 3.64 -0.44
CA GLY A 57 -11.02 2.33 -1.10
C GLY A 57 -10.34 1.28 -0.24
N THR A 58 -10.78 1.16 1.01
CA THR A 58 -10.07 0.40 2.05
C THR A 58 -9.94 -1.10 1.74
N GLY A 59 -10.82 -1.65 0.90
CA GLY A 59 -10.78 -3.04 0.48
C GLY A 59 -10.90 -3.98 1.68
N THR A 60 -9.84 -4.73 1.95
CA THR A 60 -9.77 -5.63 3.12
C THR A 60 -9.54 -4.88 4.44
N GLY A 61 -9.32 -3.56 4.44
CA GLY A 61 -8.92 -2.81 5.62
C GLY A 61 -7.41 -2.77 5.87
N VAL A 62 -6.59 -3.27 4.93
CA VAL A 62 -5.16 -3.50 5.20
C VAL A 62 -4.38 -2.21 5.45
N LEU A 63 -4.64 -1.15 4.66
CA LEU A 63 -3.95 0.13 4.83
C LEU A 63 -4.43 0.82 6.12
N ALA A 64 -5.74 0.81 6.39
CA ALA A 64 -6.29 1.28 7.67
C ALA A 64 -5.63 0.59 8.88
N LEU A 65 -5.49 -0.74 8.87
CA LEU A 65 -4.84 -1.50 9.94
C LEU A 65 -3.35 -1.15 10.07
N MET A 66 -2.63 -1.04 8.95
CA MET A 66 -1.23 -0.63 8.96
C MET A 66 -1.08 0.79 9.51
N MET A 67 -1.98 1.71 9.18
CA MET A 67 -1.97 3.07 9.73
C MET A 67 -2.31 3.07 11.21
N ALA A 68 -3.28 2.26 11.66
CA ALA A 68 -3.59 2.11 13.07
C ALA A 68 -2.37 1.66 13.89
N GLN A 69 -1.55 0.72 13.35
CA GLN A 69 -0.28 0.33 13.94
C GLN A 69 0.71 1.50 14.02
N LYS A 70 0.91 2.24 12.92
CA LYS A 70 1.92 3.33 12.83
C LYS A 70 1.58 4.56 13.66
N THR A 71 0.31 4.77 13.97
CA THR A 71 -0.19 5.93 14.72
C THR A 71 -0.64 5.55 16.12
N GLN A 72 -0.14 4.43 16.66
CA GLN A 72 -0.48 3.97 18.00
C GLN A 72 -0.05 4.95 19.09
N HIS A 73 1.06 5.68 18.89
CA HIS A 73 1.56 6.67 19.85
C HIS A 73 0.64 7.88 20.01
N SER A 74 0.06 8.38 18.90
CA SER A 74 -0.88 9.51 18.92
C SER A 74 -2.33 9.08 19.11
N ARG A 75 -2.61 7.77 19.01
CA ARG A 75 -3.96 7.19 19.00
C ARG A 75 -4.87 7.78 17.91
N ALA A 76 -4.32 8.12 16.74
CA ALA A 76 -5.09 8.70 15.64
C ALA A 76 -6.35 7.89 15.31
N ALA A 77 -7.45 8.57 15.02
CA ALA A 77 -8.65 7.96 14.43
C ALA A 77 -8.37 7.60 12.97
N VAL A 78 -8.71 6.38 12.57
CA VAL A 78 -8.53 5.90 11.20
C VAL A 78 -9.91 5.68 10.60
N HIS A 79 -10.32 6.62 9.75
CA HIS A 79 -11.53 6.49 8.93
C HIS A 79 -11.19 5.65 7.70
N ALA A 80 -12.05 4.74 7.34
CA ALA A 80 -11.91 3.88 6.19
C ALA A 80 -13.23 3.86 5.42
N ILE A 81 -13.15 4.01 4.09
CA ILE A 81 -14.33 4.02 3.24
C ILE A 81 -14.16 3.05 2.07
N ASP A 82 -15.24 2.38 1.73
CA ASP A 82 -15.32 1.60 0.50
C ASP A 82 -16.75 1.65 -0.06
N ILE A 83 -16.89 1.62 -1.37
CA ILE A 83 -18.18 1.57 -2.07
C ILE A 83 -18.65 0.13 -2.29
N ASP A 84 -17.75 -0.84 -2.25
CA ASP A 84 -18.08 -2.25 -2.41
C ASP A 84 -18.54 -2.86 -1.08
N ALA A 85 -19.75 -3.42 -1.06
CA ALA A 85 -20.36 -3.96 0.15
C ALA A 85 -19.61 -5.19 0.70
N ALA A 86 -19.01 -6.00 -0.17
CA ALA A 86 -18.26 -7.19 0.24
C ALA A 86 -16.91 -6.80 0.86
N ALA A 87 -16.23 -5.80 0.30
CA ALA A 87 -15.05 -5.18 0.87
C ALA A 87 -15.33 -4.53 2.22
N TYR A 88 -16.39 -3.71 2.30
CA TYR A 88 -16.85 -3.14 3.56
C TYR A 88 -17.04 -4.23 4.63
N GLN A 89 -17.77 -5.32 4.33
CA GLN A 89 -17.97 -6.39 5.30
C GLN A 89 -16.66 -7.08 5.69
N GLN A 90 -15.74 -7.28 4.74
CA GLN A 90 -14.43 -7.87 5.04
C GLN A 90 -13.58 -6.98 5.95
N ALA A 91 -13.57 -5.68 5.69
CA ALA A 91 -12.87 -4.70 6.53
C ALA A 91 -13.46 -4.65 7.93
N ALA A 92 -14.80 -4.67 8.06
CA ALA A 92 -15.49 -4.71 9.35
C ALA A 92 -15.04 -5.91 10.19
N ASP A 93 -15.03 -7.10 9.60
CA ASP A 93 -14.60 -8.33 10.27
C ASP A 93 -13.13 -8.23 10.72
N ASN A 94 -12.24 -7.69 9.86
CA ASN A 94 -10.82 -7.53 10.18
C ASN A 94 -10.58 -6.47 11.26
N PHE A 95 -11.33 -5.37 11.25
CA PHE A 95 -11.20 -4.31 12.25
C PHE A 95 -11.62 -4.81 13.63
N ALA A 96 -12.74 -5.54 13.70
CA ALA A 96 -13.22 -6.15 14.95
C ALA A 96 -12.24 -7.18 15.52
N ALA A 97 -11.52 -7.91 14.66
CA ALA A 97 -10.52 -8.90 15.08
C ALA A 97 -9.13 -8.29 15.37
N SER A 98 -8.92 -7.00 15.10
CA SER A 98 -7.63 -6.35 15.26
C SER A 98 -7.33 -5.93 16.71
N PRO A 99 -6.09 -5.55 17.03
CA PRO A 99 -5.75 -4.92 18.32
C PRO A 99 -6.26 -3.48 18.50
N TRP A 100 -6.86 -2.86 17.47
CA TRP A 100 -7.23 -1.43 17.48
C TRP A 100 -8.68 -1.14 17.07
N PRO A 101 -9.69 -1.94 17.48
CA PRO A 101 -11.06 -1.80 16.99
C PRO A 101 -11.65 -0.40 17.29
N ASP A 102 -11.37 0.16 18.47
CA ASP A 102 -11.92 1.45 18.92
C ASP A 102 -11.41 2.66 18.12
N ARG A 103 -10.40 2.48 17.26
CA ARG A 103 -9.81 3.54 16.45
C ARG A 103 -10.17 3.45 14.98
N LEU A 104 -10.79 2.35 14.56
CA LEU A 104 -11.08 2.05 13.16
C LEU A 104 -12.56 2.34 12.88
N LEU A 105 -12.82 3.39 12.11
CA LEU A 105 -14.18 3.85 11.77
C LEU A 105 -14.44 3.56 10.31
N LEU A 106 -15.38 2.65 10.03
CA LEU A 106 -15.67 2.18 8.68
C LEU A 106 -17.01 2.74 8.18
N ALA A 107 -17.05 3.22 6.94
CA ALA A 107 -18.28 3.62 6.27
C ALA A 107 -18.41 2.98 4.88
N HIS A 108 -19.61 2.53 4.54
CA HIS A 108 -19.96 2.04 3.20
C HIS A 108 -20.43 3.22 2.34
N THR A 109 -19.51 3.84 1.61
CA THR A 109 -19.76 5.09 0.89
C THR A 109 -18.71 5.32 -0.21
N SER A 110 -19.07 6.13 -1.21
CA SER A 110 -18.12 6.60 -2.22
C SER A 110 -17.20 7.69 -1.63
N PHE A 111 -16.03 7.89 -2.22
CA PHE A 111 -15.15 8.99 -1.79
C PHE A 111 -15.79 10.36 -2.03
N GLN A 112 -16.57 10.48 -3.10
CA GLN A 112 -17.26 11.69 -3.53
C GLN A 112 -18.31 12.10 -2.50
N ASP A 113 -19.16 11.15 -2.09
CA ASP A 113 -20.19 11.39 -1.09
C ASP A 113 -19.56 11.69 0.28
N TRP A 114 -18.51 10.94 0.64
CA TRP A 114 -17.76 11.20 1.87
C TRP A 114 -17.15 12.60 1.89
N ALA A 115 -16.48 13.00 0.80
CA ALA A 115 -15.84 14.31 0.68
C ALA A 115 -16.86 15.46 0.71
N ALA A 116 -18.07 15.25 0.20
CA ALA A 116 -19.14 16.23 0.21
C ALA A 116 -19.79 16.38 1.60
N ALA A 117 -19.85 15.31 2.40
CA ALA A 117 -20.61 15.27 3.64
C ALA A 117 -19.76 15.40 4.91
N THR A 118 -18.50 14.97 4.89
CA THR A 118 -17.67 14.92 6.10
C THR A 118 -17.22 16.32 6.53
N PRO A 119 -17.36 16.69 7.83
CA PRO A 119 -16.77 17.92 8.35
C PRO A 119 -15.29 17.73 8.69
N CYS A 120 -14.77 16.50 8.64
CA CYS A 120 -13.42 16.16 9.07
C CYS A 120 -12.36 16.62 8.06
N LYS A 121 -11.20 17.02 8.60
CA LYS A 121 -9.96 17.22 7.85
C LYS A 121 -8.94 16.20 8.31
N TYR A 122 -8.05 15.77 7.42
CA TYR A 122 -7.15 14.64 7.66
C TYR A 122 -5.67 15.05 7.63
N ASP A 123 -4.91 14.49 8.56
CA ASP A 123 -3.45 14.60 8.61
C ASP A 123 -2.80 13.69 7.55
N LEU A 124 -3.46 12.59 7.23
CA LEU A 124 -3.05 11.66 6.18
C LEU A 124 -4.28 11.11 5.46
N ILE A 125 -4.28 11.22 4.13
CA ILE A 125 -5.16 10.44 3.26
C ILE A 125 -4.28 9.39 2.57
N ILE A 126 -4.67 8.13 2.62
CA ILE A 126 -3.97 7.01 1.99
C ILE A 126 -4.90 6.26 1.05
N SER A 127 -4.40 5.86 -0.10
CA SER A 127 -5.22 5.09 -1.05
C SER A 127 -4.38 4.19 -1.95
N ASN A 128 -4.85 2.96 -2.13
CA ASN A 128 -4.45 2.09 -3.24
C ASN A 128 -5.66 1.97 -4.18
N PRO A 129 -5.96 3.01 -4.97
CA PRO A 129 -7.20 3.04 -5.74
C PRO A 129 -7.19 1.93 -6.81
N PRO A 130 -8.35 1.43 -7.24
CA PRO A 130 -8.40 0.48 -8.34
C PRO A 130 -7.81 1.10 -9.62
N PHE A 131 -6.91 0.39 -10.28
CA PHE A 131 -6.32 0.78 -11.55
C PHE A 131 -6.21 -0.44 -12.48
N PHE A 132 -6.26 -0.22 -13.79
CA PHE A 132 -6.05 -1.30 -14.75
C PHE A 132 -4.75 -1.16 -15.52
N LEU A 133 -3.96 -2.25 -15.50
CA LEU A 133 -2.73 -2.47 -16.26
C LEU A 133 -2.99 -2.40 -17.76
N ARG A 134 -2.38 -1.44 -18.47
CA ARG A 134 -2.32 -1.43 -19.94
C ARG A 134 -1.41 -2.51 -20.55
N SER A 135 -0.76 -3.38 -19.76
CA SER A 135 0.28 -4.28 -20.26
C SER A 135 -0.15 -5.76 -20.34
N SER A 136 -0.58 -6.16 -21.55
CA SER A 136 -0.32 -7.43 -22.26
C SER A 136 -1.58 -7.90 -23.00
N LYS A 137 -1.73 -7.41 -24.24
CA LYS A 137 -2.84 -7.59 -25.19
C LYS A 137 -4.13 -6.84 -24.81
N PRO A 138 -4.60 -5.89 -25.66
CA PRO A 138 -5.80 -5.13 -25.41
C PRO A 138 -7.03 -6.00 -25.71
N ASP A 139 -7.48 -6.78 -24.73
CA ASP A 139 -8.78 -7.42 -24.85
C ASP A 139 -9.89 -6.38 -24.59
N ARG A 140 -11.06 -6.58 -25.21
CA ARG A 140 -12.23 -5.69 -25.13
C ARG A 140 -12.70 -5.48 -23.67
N SER A 141 -12.42 -6.45 -22.80
CA SER A 141 -12.65 -6.41 -21.35
C SER A 141 -11.80 -5.36 -20.61
N ALA A 142 -10.53 -5.18 -20.99
CA ALA A 142 -9.63 -4.21 -20.35
C ALA A 142 -10.06 -2.76 -20.62
N ARG A 143 -10.66 -2.49 -21.79
CA ARG A 143 -11.23 -1.17 -22.13
C ARG A 143 -12.52 -0.86 -21.38
N ALA A 144 -13.38 -1.86 -21.17
CA ALA A 144 -14.59 -1.70 -20.37
C ALA A 144 -14.25 -1.46 -18.89
N ALA A 145 -13.30 -2.23 -18.35
CA ALA A 145 -12.84 -2.10 -16.97
C ALA A 145 -12.13 -0.76 -16.69
N ALA A 146 -11.33 -0.26 -17.63
CA ALA A 146 -10.71 1.07 -17.53
C ALA A 146 -11.75 2.20 -17.48
N ARG A 147 -12.84 2.09 -18.25
CA ARG A 147 -13.98 3.02 -18.13
C ARG A 147 -14.61 2.92 -16.76
N HIS A 148 -14.93 1.71 -16.30
CA HIS A 148 -15.52 1.52 -14.98
C HIS A 148 -14.67 2.04 -13.82
N ALA A 149 -13.32 1.99 -13.88
CA ALA A 149 -12.47 2.56 -12.84
C ALA A 149 -12.41 4.10 -12.89
N ASP A 150 -12.28 4.68 -14.10
CA ASP A 150 -12.40 6.12 -14.31
C ASP A 150 -13.81 6.62 -13.93
N ASP A 151 -14.85 5.78 -14.02
CA ASP A 151 -16.22 6.09 -13.60
C ASP A 151 -16.40 6.02 -12.07
N VAL A 152 -15.68 5.14 -11.37
CA VAL A 152 -15.83 4.91 -9.92
C VAL A 152 -15.03 5.92 -9.09
N LEU A 153 -13.76 6.14 -9.42
CA LEU A 153 -12.90 7.10 -8.70
C LEU A 153 -11.97 7.84 -9.67
N PRO A 154 -12.50 8.81 -10.44
CA PRO A 154 -11.68 9.61 -11.34
C PRO A 154 -10.55 10.34 -10.59
N PHE A 155 -9.36 10.39 -11.19
CA PHE A 155 -8.20 11.05 -10.57
C PHE A 155 -8.42 12.52 -10.24
N ALA A 156 -9.15 13.26 -11.09
CA ALA A 156 -9.53 14.64 -10.80
C ALA A 156 -10.37 14.75 -9.51
N GLN A 157 -11.35 13.84 -9.32
CA GLN A 157 -12.16 13.81 -8.11
C GLN A 157 -11.37 13.37 -6.88
N LEU A 158 -10.48 12.39 -7.02
CA LEU A 158 -9.58 11.99 -5.94
C LEU A 158 -8.65 13.14 -5.52
N ALA A 159 -8.03 13.82 -6.49
CA ALA A 159 -7.16 14.96 -6.24
C ALA A 159 -7.91 16.15 -5.61
N ALA A 160 -9.05 16.54 -6.19
CA ALA A 160 -9.88 17.63 -5.68
C ALA A 160 -10.40 17.33 -4.27
N GLY A 161 -10.95 16.14 -4.05
CA GLY A 161 -11.44 15.72 -2.75
C GLY A 161 -10.31 15.62 -1.72
N ALA A 162 -9.13 15.09 -2.09
CA ALA A 162 -8.00 15.04 -1.19
C ALA A 162 -7.53 16.46 -0.81
N ALA A 163 -7.37 17.37 -1.77
CA ALA A 163 -7.02 18.75 -1.49
C ALA A 163 -8.04 19.42 -0.56
N ALA A 164 -9.33 19.16 -0.77
CA ALA A 164 -10.40 19.67 0.06
C ALA A 164 -10.45 19.04 1.46
N LEU A 165 -9.98 17.82 1.65
CA LEU A 165 -10.06 17.10 2.92
C LEU A 165 -8.77 17.13 3.75
N LEU A 166 -7.63 17.55 3.19
CA LEU A 166 -6.39 17.63 3.94
C LEU A 166 -6.37 18.80 4.93
N GLN A 167 -5.76 18.56 6.08
CA GLN A 167 -5.22 19.63 6.93
C GLN A 167 -4.12 20.41 6.18
N PRO A 168 -3.79 21.65 6.55
CA PRO A 168 -2.73 22.42 5.90
C PRO A 168 -1.40 21.65 5.80
N SER A 169 -0.98 20.98 6.88
CA SER A 169 0.22 20.12 6.93
C SER A 169 -0.04 18.66 6.57
N GLY A 170 -1.24 18.35 6.06
CA GLY A 170 -1.68 17.02 5.73
C GLY A 170 -1.00 16.47 4.48
N ARG A 171 -1.02 15.14 4.35
CA ARG A 171 -0.37 14.41 3.26
C ARG A 171 -1.37 13.50 2.55
N LEU A 172 -1.30 13.44 1.22
CA LEU A 172 -1.93 12.40 0.43
C LEU A 172 -0.87 11.39 0.00
N CYS A 173 -1.05 10.11 0.31
CA CYS A 173 -0.17 9.02 -0.10
C CYS A 173 -0.92 8.00 -0.95
N LEU A 174 -0.40 7.68 -2.13
CA LEU A 174 -0.99 6.65 -2.99
C LEU A 174 0.04 5.86 -3.78
N ILE A 175 -0.39 4.69 -4.26
CA ILE A 175 0.37 3.85 -5.18
C ILE A 175 -0.43 3.63 -6.47
N LEU A 176 0.23 3.83 -7.61
CA LEU A 176 -0.34 3.63 -8.94
C LEU A 176 0.70 2.97 -9.86
N PRO A 177 0.29 2.31 -10.96
CA PRO A 177 1.22 2.00 -12.03
C PRO A 177 1.86 3.26 -12.59
N ALA A 178 3.08 3.13 -13.12
CA ALA A 178 3.91 4.30 -13.44
C ALA A 178 3.23 5.29 -14.40
N PHE A 179 2.50 4.79 -15.41
CA PHE A 179 1.79 5.62 -16.37
C PHE A 179 0.61 6.37 -15.72
N GLU A 180 -0.24 5.66 -14.99
CA GLU A 180 -1.36 6.24 -14.24
C GLU A 180 -0.88 7.21 -13.17
N GLY A 181 0.25 6.93 -12.52
CA GLY A 181 0.87 7.82 -11.54
C GLY A 181 1.29 9.16 -12.16
N GLN A 182 1.86 9.14 -13.38
CA GLN A 182 2.16 10.38 -14.11
C GLN A 182 0.89 11.17 -14.43
N ARG A 183 -0.20 10.49 -14.85
CA ARG A 183 -1.50 11.15 -15.05
C ARG A 183 -2.02 11.78 -13.76
N PHE A 184 -1.96 11.05 -12.65
CA PHE A 184 -2.40 11.56 -11.35
C PHE A 184 -1.60 12.79 -10.91
N VAL A 185 -0.28 12.84 -11.16
CA VAL A 185 0.54 14.04 -10.88
C VAL A 185 0.01 15.26 -11.63
N CYS A 186 -0.38 15.12 -12.90
CA CYS A 186 -0.95 16.23 -13.67
C CYS A 186 -2.26 16.74 -13.04
N GLU A 187 -3.17 15.83 -12.66
CA GLU A 187 -4.44 16.18 -12.00
C GLU A 187 -4.20 16.81 -10.62
N ALA A 188 -3.28 16.26 -9.83
CA ALA A 188 -2.96 16.75 -8.48
C ALA A 188 -2.52 18.21 -8.50
N VAL A 189 -1.66 18.60 -9.46
CA VAL A 189 -1.18 19.99 -9.59
C VAL A 189 -2.33 20.95 -9.90
N GLN A 190 -3.32 20.54 -10.69
CA GLN A 190 -4.50 21.38 -11.00
C GLN A 190 -5.36 21.67 -9.76
N HIS A 191 -5.25 20.84 -8.73
CA HIS A 191 -5.96 20.97 -7.46
C HIS A 191 -5.07 21.44 -6.30
N GLY A 192 -3.89 22.00 -6.59
CA GLY A 192 -3.02 22.59 -5.57
C GLY A 192 -2.25 21.57 -4.71
N LEU A 193 -2.12 20.33 -5.19
CA LEU A 193 -1.32 19.28 -4.55
C LEU A 193 0.04 19.15 -5.24
N LEU A 194 1.12 19.31 -4.47
CA LEU A 194 2.49 19.19 -4.94
C LEU A 194 3.06 17.82 -4.60
N LEU A 195 3.65 17.14 -5.59
CA LEU A 195 4.43 15.93 -5.36
C LEU A 195 5.67 16.28 -4.52
N THR A 196 5.75 15.77 -3.30
CA THR A 196 6.86 16.07 -2.37
C THR A 196 7.81 14.90 -2.19
N ARG A 197 7.33 13.67 -2.34
CA ARG A 197 8.17 12.46 -2.33
C ARG A 197 7.62 11.43 -3.31
N SER A 198 8.51 10.67 -3.95
CA SER A 198 8.10 9.51 -4.74
C SER A 198 9.10 8.36 -4.64
N LEU A 199 8.59 7.14 -4.69
CA LEU A 199 9.36 5.91 -4.80
C LEU A 199 8.98 5.16 -6.08
N ARG A 200 9.95 4.96 -6.97
CA ARG A 200 9.80 4.13 -8.17
C ARG A 200 10.08 2.68 -7.85
N VAL A 201 9.09 1.82 -8.07
CA VAL A 201 9.16 0.40 -7.75
C VAL A 201 9.40 -0.42 -9.02
N PHE A 202 10.50 -1.15 -9.04
CA PHE A 202 10.90 -2.08 -10.09
C PHE A 202 10.72 -3.51 -9.58
N THR A 203 10.18 -4.42 -10.41
CA THR A 203 10.08 -5.82 -9.99
C THR A 203 11.46 -6.43 -9.84
N ARG A 204 12.36 -6.16 -10.80
CA ARG A 204 13.74 -6.66 -10.81
C ARG A 204 14.71 -5.53 -11.16
N ALA A 205 15.97 -5.69 -10.76
CA ALA A 205 16.99 -4.66 -10.96
C ALA A 205 17.18 -4.26 -12.43
N GLN A 206 17.08 -5.24 -13.33
CA GLN A 206 17.23 -5.07 -14.78
C GLN A 206 15.99 -4.54 -15.51
N ASP A 207 14.86 -4.32 -14.81
CA ASP A 207 13.70 -3.74 -15.47
C ASP A 207 14.02 -2.27 -15.84
N GLU A 208 13.79 -1.91 -17.10
CA GLU A 208 14.08 -0.56 -17.64
C GLU A 208 13.11 0.48 -17.08
N GLU A 209 11.87 0.07 -16.82
CA GLU A 209 10.79 0.94 -16.36
C GLU A 209 10.23 0.48 -15.02
N ALA A 210 9.87 1.46 -14.20
CA ALA A 210 9.17 1.23 -12.94
C ALA A 210 7.77 0.67 -13.23
N LYS A 211 7.34 -0.29 -12.43
CA LYS A 211 5.99 -0.88 -12.52
C LYS A 211 4.97 -0.13 -11.69
N ARG A 212 5.42 0.51 -10.60
CA ARG A 212 4.60 1.34 -9.72
C ARG A 212 5.35 2.59 -9.31
N HIS A 213 4.61 3.65 -9.05
CA HIS A 213 5.06 4.81 -8.29
C HIS A 213 4.26 4.86 -6.98
N ILE A 214 4.96 4.90 -5.86
CA ILE A 214 4.41 5.36 -4.59
C ILE A 214 4.67 6.86 -4.52
N MET A 215 3.69 7.64 -4.13
CA MET A 215 3.74 9.10 -4.23
C MET A 215 3.13 9.72 -2.98
N GLN A 216 3.75 10.81 -2.51
CA GLN A 216 3.25 11.67 -1.44
C GLN A 216 3.04 13.07 -1.99
N PHE A 217 1.85 13.61 -1.76
CA PHE A 217 1.48 14.97 -2.11
C PHE A 217 1.14 15.79 -0.87
N GLU A 218 1.41 17.09 -0.93
CA GLU A 218 1.04 18.05 0.12
C GLU A 218 0.46 19.31 -0.52
N LEU A 219 -0.31 20.09 0.25
CA LEU A 219 -0.90 21.34 -0.24
C LEU A 219 0.19 22.36 -0.59
N ALA A 220 0.07 22.97 -1.77
CA ALA A 220 1.01 23.96 -2.28
C ALA A 220 1.17 25.17 -1.35
N GLU A 221 0.05 25.69 -0.85
CA GLU A 221 0.01 26.86 0.05
C GLU A 221 0.84 26.64 1.32
N HIS A 222 0.67 25.47 1.94
CA HIS A 222 1.44 25.10 3.12
C HIS A 222 2.93 25.02 2.79
N ARG A 223 3.30 24.40 1.67
CA ARG A 223 4.70 24.29 1.24
C ARG A 223 5.35 25.64 0.96
N CYS A 224 4.67 26.53 0.25
CA CYS A 224 5.16 27.89 0.00
C CYS A 224 5.37 28.65 1.31
N SER A 225 4.44 28.53 2.26
CA SER A 225 4.58 29.18 3.57
C SER A 225 5.73 28.63 4.41
N THR A 226 5.97 27.30 4.40
CA THR A 226 7.10 26.69 5.11
C THR A 226 8.45 27.01 4.44
N ALA A 227 8.49 27.03 3.10
CA ALA A 227 9.71 27.35 2.36
C ALA A 227 10.11 28.81 2.56
N ALA A 228 9.14 29.75 2.58
CA ALA A 228 9.40 31.15 2.88
C ALA A 228 9.96 31.34 4.30
N ARG A 229 9.43 30.60 5.30
CA ARG A 229 9.94 30.62 6.68
C ARG A 229 11.38 30.08 6.77
N HIS A 230 11.67 28.97 6.09
CA HIS A 230 13.03 28.41 6.08
C HIS A 230 14.04 29.25 5.30
N GLN A 231 13.63 29.96 4.24
CA GLN A 231 14.49 30.92 3.54
C GLN A 231 14.83 32.14 4.39
N GLN A 232 14.00 32.46 5.38
CA GLN A 232 14.28 33.52 6.37
C GLN A 232 15.20 33.05 7.50
N GLU A 233 15.33 31.74 7.70
CA GLU A 233 16.21 31.11 8.71
C GLU A 233 17.53 30.59 8.11
N GLN A 234 17.59 30.27 6.80
CA GLN A 234 18.77 29.76 6.09
C GLN A 234 19.59 30.87 5.41
N ALA A 235 19.95 31.91 6.16
CA ALA A 235 21.09 32.77 5.81
C ALA A 235 22.44 32.10 6.15
N ASP A 236 22.44 30.99 6.89
CA ASP A 236 23.63 30.19 7.19
C ASP A 236 23.43 28.71 6.81
N GLY A 237 24.14 28.25 5.78
CA GLY A 237 24.34 26.83 5.49
C GLY A 237 23.59 26.26 4.28
N LEU A 238 24.29 26.17 3.15
CA LEU A 238 23.90 25.38 1.98
C LEU A 238 23.59 23.93 2.38
N THR A 239 22.40 23.42 2.07
CA THR A 239 22.20 21.97 1.87
C THR A 239 21.40 21.67 0.61
N SER A 240 21.87 20.63 -0.07
CA SER A 240 21.65 20.28 -1.46
C SER A 240 20.27 19.71 -1.74
N SER A 241 19.70 20.14 -2.87
CA SER A 241 18.54 19.55 -3.55
C SER A 241 18.75 18.05 -3.82
N SER A 242 18.22 17.20 -2.94
CA SER A 242 18.12 15.76 -3.14
C SER A 242 17.09 15.45 -4.22
N SER A 243 17.45 14.62 -5.21
CA SER A 243 16.53 14.20 -6.27
C SER A 243 15.28 13.56 -5.68
N LEU A 244 14.10 14.13 -5.97
CA LEU A 244 12.77 13.80 -5.43
C LEU A 244 12.28 12.35 -5.60
N ILE A 245 13.09 11.45 -6.18
CA ILE A 245 12.68 10.14 -6.64
C ILE A 245 13.65 9.07 -6.16
N ASP A 246 13.21 8.30 -5.18
CA ASP A 246 13.90 7.11 -4.70
C ASP A 246 13.59 5.89 -5.60
N ARG A 247 14.48 4.89 -5.61
CA ARG A 247 14.34 3.64 -6.37
C ARG A 247 14.24 2.43 -5.42
N LEU A 248 13.24 1.58 -5.62
CA LEU A 248 13.09 0.29 -4.93
C LEU A 248 13.06 -0.86 -5.92
N VAL A 249 13.89 -1.89 -5.71
CA VAL A 249 13.80 -3.17 -6.42
C VAL A 249 13.14 -4.19 -5.50
N VAL A 250 12.07 -4.86 -5.94
CA VAL A 250 11.33 -5.82 -5.10
C VAL A 250 12.02 -7.18 -5.02
N MET A 251 12.43 -7.73 -6.17
CA MET A 251 13.01 -9.07 -6.28
C MET A 251 14.47 -9.02 -6.69
N GLN A 252 15.28 -9.86 -6.07
CA GLN A 252 16.67 -10.13 -6.46
C GLN A 252 16.84 -11.59 -6.86
N LYS A 253 17.70 -11.83 -7.84
CA LYS A 253 18.16 -13.17 -8.18
C LYS A 253 19.37 -13.50 -7.30
N VAL A 254 19.30 -14.62 -6.60
CA VAL A 254 20.41 -15.14 -5.80
C VAL A 254 20.77 -16.51 -6.35
N VAL A 255 22.07 -16.75 -6.55
CA VAL A 255 22.60 -18.06 -6.88
C VAL A 255 22.90 -18.78 -5.57
N ASN A 256 22.28 -19.94 -5.35
CA ASN A 256 22.63 -20.76 -4.20
C ASN A 256 24.08 -21.26 -4.37
N PRO A 257 24.99 -20.93 -3.44
CA PRO A 257 26.42 -21.20 -3.61
C PRO A 257 26.76 -22.71 -3.59
N VAL A 258 25.87 -23.55 -3.05
CA VAL A 258 26.08 -25.00 -2.93
C VAL A 258 25.51 -25.75 -4.13
N SER A 259 24.30 -25.39 -4.57
CA SER A 259 23.60 -26.11 -5.66
C SER A 259 23.74 -25.45 -7.02
N GLY A 260 24.29 -24.23 -7.11
CA GLY A 260 24.32 -23.41 -8.32
C GLY A 260 22.93 -22.97 -8.82
N ARG A 261 21.85 -23.36 -8.14
CA ARG A 261 20.48 -23.05 -8.56
C ARG A 261 20.18 -21.57 -8.34
N GLN A 262 19.57 -20.94 -9.34
CA GLN A 262 19.04 -19.60 -9.22
C GLN A 262 17.71 -19.61 -8.47
N GLN A 263 17.57 -18.73 -7.49
CA GLN A 263 16.33 -18.50 -6.75
C GLN A 263 15.99 -17.01 -6.79
N GLN A 264 14.70 -16.70 -6.87
CA GLN A 264 14.21 -15.32 -6.67
C GLN A 264 13.80 -15.14 -5.22
N LEU A 265 14.33 -14.09 -4.59
CA LEU A 265 14.04 -13.71 -3.21
C LEU A 265 13.68 -12.23 -3.17
N TYR A 266 12.99 -11.80 -2.11
CA TYR A 266 12.82 -10.37 -1.85
C TYR A 266 14.18 -9.70 -1.63
N SER A 267 14.35 -8.51 -2.19
CA SER A 267 15.57 -7.71 -2.01
C SER A 267 15.74 -7.26 -0.55
N GLN A 268 16.97 -6.91 -0.17
CA GLN A 268 17.22 -6.31 1.15
C GLN A 268 16.45 -5.00 1.35
N GLN A 269 16.32 -4.18 0.31
CA GLN A 269 15.56 -2.93 0.35
C GLN A 269 14.08 -3.19 0.68
N TYR A 270 13.47 -4.19 0.02
CA TYR A 270 12.09 -4.58 0.30
C TYR A 270 11.94 -5.09 1.72
N GLN A 271 12.83 -5.98 2.17
CA GLN A 271 12.81 -6.54 3.52
C GLN A 271 12.91 -5.46 4.59
N GLN A 272 13.84 -4.50 4.43
CA GLN A 272 14.01 -3.37 5.35
C GLN A 272 12.77 -2.47 5.38
N LEU A 273 12.24 -2.11 4.21
CA LEU A 273 11.05 -1.26 4.13
C LEU A 273 9.85 -1.89 4.85
N THR A 274 9.70 -3.21 4.74
CA THR A 274 8.49 -3.93 5.19
C THR A 274 8.69 -4.71 6.49
N ALA A 275 9.81 -4.50 7.20
CA ALA A 275 10.22 -5.26 8.37
C ALA A 275 9.23 -5.19 9.55
N ASP A 276 8.52 -4.08 9.69
CA ASP A 276 7.55 -3.87 10.77
C ASP A 276 6.20 -4.56 10.53
N PHE A 277 5.99 -5.08 9.32
CA PHE A 277 4.70 -5.62 8.89
C PHE A 277 4.75 -7.10 8.53
N HIS A 278 5.82 -7.58 7.87
CA HIS A 278 5.92 -9.00 7.58
C HIS A 278 6.11 -9.82 8.85
N HIS A 279 5.39 -10.92 8.93
CA HIS A 279 5.71 -11.96 9.88
C HIS A 279 7.10 -12.56 9.53
N PRO A 280 8.00 -12.77 10.51
CA PRO A 280 9.37 -13.25 10.24
C PRO A 280 9.46 -14.54 9.41
N SER A 281 8.43 -15.39 9.46
CA SER A 281 8.34 -16.63 8.68
C SER A 281 8.23 -16.43 7.16
N ILE A 282 7.96 -15.21 6.67
CA ILE A 282 7.82 -14.90 5.25
C ILE A 282 9.18 -14.82 4.54
N PHE A 283 10.23 -14.40 5.26
CA PHE A 283 11.58 -14.33 4.72
C PHE A 283 12.30 -15.66 4.96
N LYS A 284 12.23 -16.57 3.98
CA LYS A 284 12.98 -17.83 4.04
C LYS A 284 14.48 -17.54 4.01
N PRO A 285 15.29 -18.04 4.96
CA PRO A 285 16.73 -17.93 4.90
C PRO A 285 17.30 -18.67 3.68
N ILE A 286 18.47 -18.22 3.18
CA ILE A 286 19.11 -18.72 1.95
C ILE A 286 19.65 -20.16 2.08
N ILE A 287 19.58 -20.79 3.26
CA ILE A 287 20.23 -22.09 3.48
C ILE A 287 19.33 -23.03 4.29
N THR A 288 18.93 -24.14 3.68
CA THR A 288 18.63 -25.38 4.41
C THR A 288 19.82 -26.29 4.19
N ILE A 289 20.65 -26.44 5.22
CA ILE A 289 21.65 -27.51 5.28
C ILE A 289 20.83 -28.78 5.49
N ASN A 290 20.48 -29.49 4.43
CA ASN A 290 20.24 -30.92 4.58
C ASN A 290 21.62 -31.55 4.67
N ALA A 291 22.17 -31.59 5.89
CA ALA A 291 23.15 -32.59 6.23
C ALA A 291 22.41 -33.91 6.01
N LYS A 292 22.76 -34.62 4.94
CA LYS A 292 22.47 -36.05 4.89
C LYS A 292 23.16 -36.62 6.12
N ASP A 293 22.39 -37.25 6.99
CA ASP A 293 22.88 -38.30 7.86
C ASP A 293 23.45 -39.41 6.96
N ASP A 294 24.70 -39.23 6.52
CA ASP A 294 25.58 -40.31 6.12
C ASP A 294 26.31 -40.80 7.39
N SER A 295 25.54 -41.27 8.38
CA SER A 295 26.07 -42.12 9.45
C SER A 295 25.90 -43.58 9.02
N CYS A 296 26.88 -44.05 8.25
CA CYS A 296 27.67 -45.23 8.60
C CYS A 296 26.94 -46.29 9.46
N GLN A 297 26.29 -47.28 8.85
CA GLN A 297 26.33 -48.68 9.28
C GLN A 297 26.24 -49.60 8.05
N GLN A 298 27.38 -49.77 7.38
CA GLN A 298 27.78 -51.10 6.91
C GLN A 298 28.57 -51.73 8.06
N GLN A 299 27.96 -52.69 8.74
CA GLN A 299 28.56 -53.96 9.17
C GLN A 299 27.45 -54.88 9.67
#